data_AF-A0A7R7VV37-F1
#
_entry.id   AF-A0A7R7VV37-F1
#
_cell.length_a   1.000
_cell.length_b   1.000
_cell.length_c   1.000
_cell.angle_alpha   90.00
_cell.angle_beta   90.00
_cell.angle_gamma   90.00
#
_symmetry.space_group_name_H-M   'P 1'
#
loop_
_entity.id
_entity.type
_entity.pdbx_description
1 polymer ?
#
loop_
_entity_poly.entity_id
_entity_poly.type
_entity_poly.pdbx_seq_one_letter_code
_entity_poly.pdbx_strand_id
1 'polypeptide(L)'
;MFPLRRAVPLLGLAFFLCFLYSIRGLTKSWDEVPQVVGLGDLVSVPSAGSEGTGNASTSTTTTADKDGPAKKPFAPRPQYVPGIPKAPGSKYTKTLVVPRTSEEDTDWIAEELPEWESAVYVVDDPSAPLHPPKNKGHEVMVYLSYIIEHYDNLTDVVAFMHSHQFAWHNEDLFEGNAADMLRRLNPARIAREGYMNLRCGWGPGCPDWMHPGALEENSEKQEETMLARSWGEIFPDDPVPDVLAQPCCAQFAVSRERILSIPKARFVYYRDWVLRTELSDYISGRVWEYLWHVVFTGENVACPKEHVCFCDGYGICFGGDDEYQEYRNLQGQKGDLEQEFNLWEGDARVIEAERFSGSLSETSHLSIPDPGKDVELLDKISGIEQLLSDTLTNATKRGEDPKMRALELGRPWKEGDGF
;
A
#
# COMPACT_ATOMS: atom_id res chain seq x y z
N MET A 1 71.84 -2.21 -23.04
CA MET A 1 71.22 -2.74 -21.80
C MET A 1 70.23 -1.70 -21.28
N PHE A 2 68.93 -1.91 -21.52
CA PHE A 2 67.88 -1.08 -20.92
C PHE A 2 67.65 -1.54 -19.47
N PRO A 3 67.55 -0.64 -18.48
CA PRO A 3 67.46 -1.03 -17.08
C PRO A 3 66.08 -1.63 -16.80
N LEU A 4 66.06 -2.88 -16.34
CA LEU A 4 64.89 -3.72 -16.06
C LEU A 4 63.87 -3.06 -15.09
N ARG A 5 64.27 -2.02 -14.35
CA ARG A 5 63.41 -1.25 -13.44
C ARG A 5 62.39 -0.34 -14.11
N ARG A 6 62.50 -0.04 -15.41
CA ARG A 6 61.50 0.76 -16.15
C ARG A 6 60.49 -0.07 -16.94
N ALA A 7 60.68 -1.38 -17.03
CA ALA A 7 59.79 -2.28 -17.79
C ALA A 7 58.51 -2.67 -17.02
N VAL A 8 58.58 -2.72 -15.69
CA VAL A 8 57.46 -3.10 -14.81
C VAL A 8 56.25 -2.15 -14.91
N PRO A 9 56.40 -0.81 -14.85
CA PRO A 9 55.25 0.09 -14.99
C PRO A 9 54.69 0.10 -16.43
N LEU A 10 55.52 -0.15 -17.45
CA LEU A 10 55.08 -0.22 -18.84
C LEU A 10 54.27 -1.49 -19.12
N LEU A 11 54.64 -2.63 -18.51
CA LEU A 11 53.86 -3.87 -18.56
C LEU A 11 52.52 -3.73 -17.81
N GLY A 12 52.51 -3.03 -16.67
CA GLY A 12 51.27 -2.73 -15.92
C GLY A 12 50.31 -1.83 -16.72
N LEU A 13 50.83 -0.80 -17.39
CA LEU A 13 50.03 0.07 -18.25
C LEU A 13 49.47 -0.68 -19.46
N ALA A 14 50.28 -1.55 -20.09
CA ALA A 14 49.84 -2.37 -21.21
C ALA A 14 48.75 -3.37 -20.81
N PHE A 15 48.86 -3.99 -19.62
CA PHE A 15 47.83 -4.88 -19.09
C PHE A 15 46.53 -4.13 -18.79
N PHE A 16 46.61 -2.94 -18.19
CA PHE A 16 45.44 -2.10 -17.91
C PHE A 16 44.74 -1.64 -19.20
N LEU A 17 45.49 -1.27 -20.24
CA LEU A 17 44.93 -0.91 -21.54
C LEU A 17 44.29 -2.11 -22.26
N CYS A 18 44.90 -3.30 -22.21
CA CYS A 18 44.31 -4.54 -22.74
C CYS A 18 43.05 -4.97 -21.97
N PHE A 19 43.01 -4.75 -20.66
CA PHE A 19 41.84 -5.01 -19.81
C PHE A 19 40.70 -4.05 -20.15
N LEU A 20 40.97 -2.75 -20.29
CA LEU A 20 39.98 -1.77 -20.73
C LEU A 20 39.49 -2.02 -22.16
N TYR A 21 40.36 -2.46 -23.07
CA TYR A 21 39.97 -2.81 -24.44
C TYR A 21 39.09 -4.07 -24.47
N SER A 22 39.38 -5.06 -23.61
CA SER A 22 38.55 -6.27 -23.45
C SER A 22 37.17 -5.96 -22.85
N ILE A 23 37.10 -5.07 -21.86
CA ILE A 23 35.82 -4.60 -21.29
C ILE A 23 35.02 -3.80 -22.32
N ARG A 24 35.67 -2.97 -23.14
CA ARG A 24 35.02 -2.26 -24.26
C ARG A 24 34.55 -3.21 -25.38
N GLY A 25 35.24 -4.32 -25.60
CA GLY A 25 34.83 -5.37 -26.53
C GLY A 25 33.62 -6.18 -26.04
N LEU A 26 33.57 -6.47 -24.73
CA LEU A 26 32.46 -7.18 -24.08
C LEU A 26 31.19 -6.32 -23.99
N THR A 27 31.32 -5.01 -23.78
CA THR A 27 30.19 -4.06 -23.75
C THR A 27 29.55 -3.85 -25.13
N LYS A 28 30.33 -3.86 -26.21
CA LYS A 28 29.79 -3.77 -27.59
C LYS A 28 28.91 -4.96 -28.01
N SER A 29 29.02 -6.10 -27.34
CA SER A 29 28.18 -7.28 -27.65
C SER A 29 26.78 -7.20 -27.04
N TRP A 30 26.49 -6.19 -26.22
CA TRP A 30 25.17 -5.98 -25.58
C TRP A 30 24.36 -4.87 -26.26
N ASP A 31 24.94 -4.17 -27.25
CA ASP A 31 24.24 -3.14 -28.05
C ASP A 31 23.34 -3.74 -29.15
N GLU A 32 23.28 -5.07 -29.31
CA GLU A 32 22.38 -5.76 -30.26
C GLU A 32 21.24 -6.53 -29.57
N VAL A 33 20.66 -5.96 -28.51
CA VAL A 33 19.31 -6.34 -28.07
C VAL A 33 18.30 -5.63 -28.98
N PRO A 34 17.38 -6.33 -29.66
CA PRO A 34 16.43 -5.67 -30.55
C PRO A 34 15.57 -4.65 -29.78
N GLN A 35 15.75 -3.36 -30.09
CA GLN A 35 14.81 -2.31 -29.70
C GLN A 35 13.48 -2.55 -30.42
N VAL A 36 12.48 -3.03 -29.70
CA VAL A 36 11.08 -2.85 -30.10
C VAL A 36 10.50 -1.77 -29.19
N VAL A 37 10.89 -0.52 -29.46
CA VAL A 37 10.19 0.68 -29.03
C VAL A 37 9.76 1.38 -30.31
N GLY A 38 8.49 1.21 -30.68
CA GLY A 38 7.85 1.99 -31.74
C GLY A 38 7.29 3.26 -31.14
N LEU A 39 8.01 4.38 -31.31
CA LEU A 39 7.57 5.72 -30.96
C LEU A 39 7.30 6.51 -32.27
N GLY A 40 6.09 7.08 -32.40
CA GLY A 40 5.67 8.06 -33.43
C GLY A 40 5.11 7.45 -34.73
N ASP A 41 4.00 7.89 -35.33
CA ASP A 41 3.61 9.30 -35.51
C ASP A 41 2.14 9.55 -35.90
N LEU A 42 1.65 10.68 -35.37
CA LEU A 42 0.83 11.76 -35.95
C LEU A 42 -0.70 11.67 -36.10
N VAL A 43 -1.30 12.70 -35.48
CA VAL A 43 -2.67 13.21 -35.48
C VAL A 43 -3.32 13.32 -36.86
N SER A 44 -4.64 13.05 -36.91
CA SER A 44 -5.59 13.77 -37.75
C SER A 44 -7.00 13.75 -37.12
N VAL A 45 -7.50 14.92 -36.73
CA VAL A 45 -8.91 15.21 -36.38
C VAL A 45 -9.57 15.74 -37.67
N PRO A 46 -10.82 15.37 -38.02
CA PRO A 46 -11.98 16.18 -37.63
C PRO A 46 -13.29 15.46 -37.28
N SER A 47 -13.87 15.89 -36.15
CA SER A 47 -15.28 16.23 -35.84
C SER A 47 -16.49 15.36 -36.23
N ALA A 48 -17.33 15.24 -35.19
CA ALA A 48 -18.80 15.36 -35.13
C ALA A 48 -19.67 14.09 -35.19
N GLY A 49 -20.38 13.86 -34.08
CA GLY A 49 -21.79 13.48 -34.11
C GLY A 49 -22.20 12.25 -33.27
N SER A 50 -23.12 12.51 -32.32
CA SER A 50 -24.16 11.61 -31.82
C SER A 50 -23.93 10.84 -30.51
N GLU A 51 -24.79 11.20 -29.57
CA GLU A 51 -25.32 10.52 -28.38
C GLU A 51 -25.36 8.98 -28.41
N GLY A 52 -25.18 8.36 -27.24
CA GLY A 52 -25.53 6.96 -26.99
C GLY A 52 -24.94 6.38 -25.70
N THR A 53 -25.76 6.29 -24.66
CA THR A 53 -25.59 5.52 -23.42
C THR A 53 -25.18 4.05 -23.64
N GLY A 54 -24.33 3.49 -22.76
CA GLY A 54 -24.21 2.04 -22.59
C GLY A 54 -23.02 1.57 -21.75
N ASN A 55 -23.29 0.99 -20.58
CA ASN A 55 -22.38 0.12 -19.83
C ASN A 55 -21.94 -1.07 -20.69
N ALA A 56 -20.63 -1.37 -20.74
CA ALA A 56 -20.12 -2.71 -21.02
C ALA A 56 -18.64 -2.83 -20.63
N SER A 57 -18.40 -3.50 -19.50
CA SER A 57 -17.18 -4.25 -19.26
C SER A 57 -16.96 -5.20 -20.43
N THR A 58 -15.99 -4.87 -21.28
CA THR A 58 -15.62 -5.70 -22.42
C THR A 58 -14.19 -6.14 -22.24
N SER A 59 -14.03 -7.40 -21.84
CA SER A 59 -12.82 -8.18 -22.06
C SER A 59 -12.45 -8.06 -23.54
N THR A 60 -11.37 -7.33 -23.83
CA THR A 60 -10.82 -7.24 -25.18
C THR A 60 -10.29 -8.61 -25.55
N THR A 61 -11.14 -9.41 -26.20
CA THR A 61 -10.72 -10.56 -26.98
C THR A 61 -10.05 -9.98 -28.22
N THR A 62 -8.74 -9.75 -28.14
CA THR A 62 -7.94 -9.40 -29.31
C THR A 62 -8.05 -10.55 -30.30
N THR A 63 -8.56 -10.18 -31.47
CA THR A 63 -8.52 -10.87 -32.76
C THR A 63 -7.50 -12.01 -32.82
N ALA A 64 -8.01 -13.23 -32.82
CA ALA A 64 -7.30 -14.38 -33.37
C ALA A 64 -7.15 -14.16 -34.88
N ASP A 65 -5.95 -13.79 -35.32
CA ASP A 65 -5.34 -14.43 -36.49
C ASP A 65 -3.88 -13.99 -36.68
N LYS A 66 -3.00 -15.00 -36.80
CA LYS A 66 -1.55 -14.98 -37.10
C LYS A 66 -0.60 -14.75 -35.91
N ASP A 67 -0.21 -15.85 -35.25
CA ASP A 67 1.21 -16.26 -35.10
C ASP A 67 1.38 -17.38 -34.04
N GLY A 68 1.90 -18.54 -34.48
CA GLY A 68 2.52 -19.57 -33.64
C GLY A 68 1.63 -20.31 -32.62
N PRO A 69 2.09 -21.44 -32.06
CA PRO A 69 1.47 -22.01 -30.87
C PRO A 69 1.59 -21.01 -29.71
N ALA A 70 0.47 -20.65 -29.09
CA ALA A 70 0.44 -19.78 -27.91
C ALA A 70 1.47 -20.26 -26.89
N LYS A 71 2.47 -19.42 -26.60
CA LYS A 71 3.51 -19.74 -25.62
C LYS A 71 2.82 -20.04 -24.28
N LYS A 72 3.11 -21.20 -23.70
CA LYS A 72 2.65 -21.48 -22.33
C LYS A 72 3.39 -20.52 -21.39
N PRO A 73 2.68 -19.79 -20.52
CA PRO A 73 3.32 -18.89 -19.57
C PRO A 73 4.25 -19.71 -18.66
N PHE A 74 5.39 -19.11 -18.29
CA PHE A 74 6.31 -19.68 -17.33
C PHE A 74 5.65 -19.85 -15.95
N ALA A 75 4.79 -18.90 -15.56
CA ALA A 75 4.06 -18.89 -14.32
C ALA A 75 2.57 -18.53 -14.57
N PRO A 76 1.67 -19.52 -14.74
CA PRO A 76 0.26 -19.24 -14.99
C PRO A 76 -0.38 -18.46 -13.83
N ARG A 77 -1.19 -17.45 -14.11
CA ARG A 77 -1.90 -16.69 -13.07
C ARG A 77 -2.79 -17.62 -12.23
N PRO A 78 -2.86 -17.41 -10.90
CA PRO A 78 -3.80 -18.13 -10.05
C PRO A 78 -5.23 -17.88 -10.49
N GLN A 79 -6.13 -18.80 -10.16
CA GLN A 79 -7.57 -18.57 -10.33
C GLN A 79 -8.08 -17.79 -9.11
N TYR A 80 -8.25 -16.48 -9.29
CA TYR A 80 -8.74 -15.58 -8.26
C TYR A 80 -10.26 -15.66 -8.13
N VAL A 81 -10.74 -16.78 -7.57
CA VAL A 81 -12.18 -16.98 -7.31
C VAL A 81 -12.55 -16.43 -5.92
N PRO A 82 -13.76 -15.85 -5.77
CA PRO A 82 -14.28 -15.50 -4.45
C PRO A 82 -14.30 -16.73 -3.55
N GLY A 83 -13.85 -16.56 -2.30
CA GLY A 83 -13.92 -17.60 -1.29
C GLY A 83 -15.30 -17.68 -0.64
N ILE A 84 -15.48 -18.68 0.21
CA ILE A 84 -16.75 -18.94 0.90
C ILE A 84 -16.55 -18.62 2.39
N PRO A 85 -17.20 -17.59 2.93
CA PRO A 85 -17.18 -17.33 4.37
C PRO A 85 -17.72 -18.52 5.16
N LYS A 86 -17.24 -18.67 6.40
CA LYS A 86 -17.81 -19.62 7.35
C LYS A 86 -19.24 -19.19 7.70
N ALA A 87 -20.03 -20.16 8.16
CA ALA A 87 -21.39 -19.88 8.61
C ALA A 87 -21.41 -18.81 9.73
N PRO A 88 -22.46 -17.99 9.84
CA PRO A 88 -22.57 -16.97 10.89
C PRO A 88 -22.33 -17.56 12.29
N GLY A 89 -21.58 -16.82 13.13
CA GLY A 89 -21.18 -17.27 14.47
C GLY A 89 -20.01 -18.25 14.52
N SER A 90 -19.48 -18.69 13.37
CA SER A 90 -18.25 -19.49 13.32
C SER A 90 -17.03 -18.67 13.72
N LYS A 91 -16.09 -19.30 14.42
CA LYS A 91 -14.80 -18.67 14.76
C LYS A 91 -13.80 -18.79 13.62
N TYR A 92 -13.00 -17.74 13.45
CA TYR A 92 -11.85 -17.69 12.55
C TYR A 92 -10.56 -17.71 13.38
N THR A 93 -9.61 -18.57 13.02
CA THR A 93 -8.24 -18.47 13.50
C THR A 93 -7.53 -17.36 12.76
N LYS A 94 -6.73 -16.57 13.47
CA LYS A 94 -6.15 -15.33 12.97
C LYS A 94 -4.69 -15.23 13.40
N THR A 95 -3.79 -14.91 12.46
CA THR A 95 -2.40 -14.59 12.78
C THR A 95 -2.04 -13.18 12.33
N LEU A 96 -1.38 -12.43 13.20
CA LEU A 96 -0.79 -11.13 12.91
C LEU A 96 0.73 -11.30 12.70
N VAL A 97 1.21 -10.94 11.53
CA VAL A 97 2.62 -11.02 11.12
C VAL A 97 3.20 -9.62 11.14
N VAL A 98 4.21 -9.41 11.99
CA VAL A 98 4.78 -8.09 12.25
C VAL A 98 6.31 -8.16 12.14
N PRO A 99 6.93 -7.38 11.24
CA PRO A 99 8.35 -7.11 11.30
C PRO A 99 8.59 -6.06 12.38
N ARG A 100 9.67 -6.23 13.15
CA ARG A 100 10.14 -5.19 14.06
C ARG A 100 11.66 -5.16 14.13
N THR A 101 12.22 -4.03 14.52
CA THR A 101 13.59 -3.98 15.03
C THR A 101 13.64 -4.42 16.50
N SER A 102 14.85 -4.70 16.99
CA SER A 102 15.08 -5.07 18.39
C SER A 102 14.67 -3.96 19.38
N GLU A 103 14.65 -2.70 18.94
CA GLU A 103 14.29 -1.52 19.75
C GLU A 103 12.79 -1.18 19.71
N GLU A 104 12.04 -1.68 18.73
CA GLU A 104 10.61 -1.42 18.60
C GLU A 104 9.79 -2.27 19.57
N ASP A 105 8.79 -1.64 20.19
CA ASP A 105 7.87 -2.29 21.11
C ASP A 105 6.64 -2.85 20.37
N THR A 106 6.34 -4.12 20.65
CA THR A 106 5.18 -4.84 20.11
C THR A 106 4.38 -5.55 21.20
N ASP A 107 4.62 -5.23 22.48
CA ASP A 107 3.96 -5.89 23.61
C ASP A 107 2.44 -5.65 23.60
N TRP A 108 2.00 -4.52 23.03
CA TRP A 108 0.60 -4.17 22.82
C TRP A 108 -0.19 -5.25 22.09
N ILE A 109 0.45 -6.05 21.21
CA ILE A 109 -0.24 -7.11 20.45
C ILE A 109 -0.83 -8.14 21.41
N ALA A 110 -0.07 -8.58 22.41
CA ALA A 110 -0.54 -9.58 23.37
C ALA A 110 -1.61 -8.99 24.32
N GLU A 111 -1.50 -7.71 24.65
CA GLU A 111 -2.42 -7.02 25.57
C GLU A 111 -3.77 -6.71 24.91
N GLU A 112 -3.76 -6.16 23.70
CA GLU A 112 -4.96 -5.68 23.00
C GLU A 112 -5.61 -6.75 22.10
N LEU A 113 -4.84 -7.74 21.63
CA LEU A 113 -5.29 -8.76 20.67
C LEU A 113 -5.10 -10.20 21.17
N PRO A 114 -5.61 -10.57 22.37
CA PRO A 114 -5.42 -11.91 22.94
C PRO A 114 -6.07 -13.04 22.12
N GLU A 115 -6.96 -12.71 21.17
CA GLU A 115 -7.57 -13.67 20.24
C GLU A 115 -6.75 -13.89 18.95
N TRP A 116 -5.69 -13.13 18.73
CA TRP A 116 -4.80 -13.25 17.58
C TRP A 116 -3.54 -14.01 17.97
N GLU A 117 -3.13 -14.96 17.13
CA GLU A 117 -1.77 -15.48 17.17
C GLU A 117 -0.83 -14.40 16.62
N SER A 118 0.38 -14.26 17.16
CA SER A 118 1.37 -13.30 16.66
C SER A 118 2.62 -14.00 16.13
N ALA A 119 3.12 -13.51 15.01
CA ALA A 119 4.39 -13.91 14.40
C ALA A 119 5.24 -12.65 14.24
N VAL A 120 5.97 -12.32 15.31
CA VAL A 120 6.81 -11.10 15.39
C VAL A 120 8.24 -11.45 14.98
N TYR A 121 8.69 -10.97 13.83
CA TYR A 121 10.03 -11.19 13.31
C TYR A 121 10.96 -10.03 13.69
N VAL A 122 12.09 -10.34 14.32
CA VAL A 122 13.12 -9.35 14.64
C VAL A 122 14.10 -9.26 13.47
N VAL A 123 14.12 -8.13 12.76
CA VAL A 123 14.79 -8.03 11.45
C VAL A 123 16.30 -7.79 11.55
N ASP A 124 16.77 -7.26 12.68
CA ASP A 124 18.15 -6.87 12.97
C ASP A 124 18.88 -7.82 13.94
N ASP A 125 18.21 -8.88 14.42
CA ASP A 125 18.79 -9.91 15.28
C ASP A 125 18.66 -11.32 14.67
N PRO A 126 19.72 -11.87 14.06
CA PRO A 126 19.69 -13.22 13.49
C PRO A 126 19.64 -14.35 14.54
N SER A 127 19.75 -14.03 15.83
CA SER A 127 19.60 -14.99 16.93
C SER A 127 18.17 -15.08 17.47
N ALA A 128 17.29 -14.15 17.07
CA ALA A 128 15.90 -14.16 17.49
C ALA A 128 15.17 -15.42 16.98
N PRO A 129 14.17 -15.95 17.71
CA PRO A 129 13.44 -17.15 17.28
C PRO A 129 12.78 -17.02 15.91
N LEU A 130 12.22 -15.84 15.60
CA LEU A 130 11.71 -15.46 14.28
C LEU A 130 12.56 -14.32 13.74
N HIS A 131 13.27 -14.58 12.65
CA HIS A 131 14.12 -13.61 11.95
C HIS A 131 14.08 -13.89 10.44
N PRO A 132 14.17 -12.87 9.58
CA PRO A 132 14.26 -13.09 8.15
C PRO A 132 15.63 -13.66 7.75
N PRO A 133 15.75 -14.31 6.58
CA PRO A 133 17.05 -14.81 6.10
C PRO A 133 18.07 -13.69 5.84
N LYS A 134 17.60 -12.45 5.61
CA LYS A 134 18.41 -11.24 5.46
C LYS A 134 17.53 -10.01 5.66
N ASN A 135 18.03 -8.97 6.31
CA ASN A 135 17.35 -7.68 6.36
C ASN A 135 17.50 -6.94 5.01
N LYS A 136 16.53 -7.13 4.09
CA LYS A 136 16.45 -6.49 2.76
C LYS A 136 15.01 -6.52 2.22
N GLY A 137 14.54 -5.43 1.65
CA GLY A 137 13.15 -5.20 1.26
C GLY A 137 12.22 -4.84 2.42
N HIS A 138 12.74 -4.34 3.54
CA HIS A 138 11.96 -4.04 4.76
C HIS A 138 10.97 -5.18 5.14
N GLU A 139 9.67 -4.87 5.31
CA GLU A 139 8.61 -5.80 5.70
C GLU A 139 8.40 -6.96 4.71
N VAL A 140 8.72 -6.74 3.44
CA VAL A 140 8.50 -7.70 2.36
C VAL A 140 9.20 -9.02 2.63
N MET A 141 10.42 -8.98 3.16
CA MET A 141 11.17 -10.18 3.48
C MET A 141 10.48 -11.01 4.56
N VAL A 142 9.95 -10.34 5.58
CA VAL A 142 9.23 -10.99 6.68
C VAL A 142 7.93 -11.59 6.17
N TYR A 143 7.15 -10.83 5.40
CA TYR A 143 5.86 -11.30 4.87
C TYR A 143 6.03 -12.53 3.98
N LEU A 144 7.00 -12.49 3.04
CA LEU A 144 7.30 -13.64 2.19
C LEU A 144 7.86 -14.81 2.99
N SER A 145 8.72 -14.57 3.98
CA SER A 145 9.30 -15.65 4.80
C SER A 145 8.24 -16.36 5.62
N TYR A 146 7.33 -15.62 6.27
CA TYR A 146 6.20 -16.18 6.99
C TYR A 146 5.33 -17.05 6.07
N ILE A 147 4.94 -16.53 4.90
CA ILE A 147 4.11 -17.30 3.95
C ILE A 147 4.80 -18.61 3.54
N ILE A 148 6.11 -18.57 3.28
CA ILE A 148 6.87 -19.76 2.86
C ILE A 148 7.00 -20.76 4.01
N GLU A 149 7.33 -20.30 5.22
CA GLU A 149 7.57 -21.15 6.39
C GLU A 149 6.29 -21.79 6.90
N HIS A 150 5.17 -21.07 6.84
CA HIS A 150 3.88 -21.49 7.37
C HIS A 150 2.89 -21.95 6.31
N TYR A 151 3.29 -22.06 5.04
CA TYR A 151 2.40 -22.35 3.90
C TYR A 151 1.42 -23.50 4.15
N ASP A 152 1.87 -24.58 4.79
CA ASP A 152 1.08 -25.79 5.04
C ASP A 152 0.30 -25.75 6.37
N ASN A 153 0.44 -24.69 7.17
CA ASN A 153 -0.16 -24.53 8.51
C ASN A 153 -0.61 -23.08 8.78
N LEU A 154 -1.21 -22.44 7.77
CA LEU A 154 -1.76 -21.07 7.87
C LEU A 154 -3.05 -21.06 8.70
N THR A 155 -3.30 -19.97 9.43
CA THR A 155 -4.61 -19.67 10.05
C THR A 155 -5.64 -19.26 9.00
N ASP A 156 -6.93 -19.10 9.36
CA ASP A 156 -7.97 -18.77 8.37
C ASP A 156 -7.73 -17.40 7.74
N VAL A 157 -7.23 -16.47 8.55
CA VAL A 157 -6.86 -15.10 8.14
C VAL A 157 -5.45 -14.79 8.65
N VAL A 158 -4.61 -14.29 7.74
CA VAL A 158 -3.30 -13.76 8.08
C VAL A 158 -3.30 -12.26 7.78
N ALA A 159 -3.03 -11.44 8.79
CA ALA A 159 -2.82 -10.01 8.65
C ALA A 159 -1.31 -9.70 8.70
N PHE A 160 -0.87 -8.85 7.78
CA PHE A 160 0.48 -8.35 7.66
C PHE A 160 0.44 -6.85 7.97
N MET A 161 1.22 -6.41 8.95
CA MET A 161 1.14 -5.04 9.47
C MET A 161 2.50 -4.55 9.97
N HIS A 162 2.71 -3.25 10.08
CA HIS A 162 3.86 -2.67 10.77
C HIS A 162 3.73 -2.81 12.30
N SER A 163 4.83 -2.60 13.03
CA SER A 163 4.95 -2.86 14.47
C SER A 163 4.21 -1.86 15.37
N HIS A 164 3.95 -0.65 14.89
CA HIS A 164 3.44 0.45 15.69
C HIS A 164 1.93 0.34 15.97
N GLN A 165 1.53 0.42 17.25
CA GLN A 165 0.11 0.49 17.62
C GLN A 165 -0.52 1.79 17.10
N PHE A 166 0.12 2.93 17.33
CA PHE A 166 -0.36 4.25 16.89
C PHE A 166 0.55 4.79 15.81
N ALA A 167 0.02 4.99 14.61
CA ALA A 167 0.82 5.48 13.49
C ALA A 167 -0.03 6.20 12.43
N TRP A 168 0.62 7.09 11.67
CA TRP A 168 0.01 7.84 10.57
C TRP A 168 -0.44 6.94 9.40
N HIS A 169 0.17 5.76 9.25
CA HIS A 169 -0.16 4.80 8.20
C HIS A 169 -1.28 3.83 8.61
N ASN A 170 -1.78 3.95 9.84
CA ASN A 170 -3.00 3.28 10.27
C ASN A 170 -4.21 4.13 9.88
N GLU A 171 -5.40 3.56 10.03
CA GLU A 171 -6.63 4.20 9.56
C GLU A 171 -7.06 5.33 10.51
N ASP A 172 -7.24 6.53 9.96
CA ASP A 172 -7.55 7.75 10.70
C ASP A 172 -8.91 7.66 11.41
N LEU A 173 -9.85 6.89 10.85
CA LEU A 173 -11.15 6.63 11.48
C LEU A 173 -11.04 5.94 12.85
N PHE A 174 -9.91 5.28 13.11
CA PHE A 174 -9.58 4.68 14.41
C PHE A 174 -8.45 5.42 15.12
N GLU A 175 -8.27 6.71 14.83
CA GLU A 175 -7.25 7.57 15.47
C GLU A 175 -5.83 7.00 15.32
N GLY A 176 -5.57 6.29 14.22
CA GLY A 176 -4.31 5.62 13.95
C GLY A 176 -4.04 4.37 14.82
N ASN A 177 -5.02 3.86 15.56
CA ASN A 177 -4.88 2.70 16.45
C ASN A 177 -5.05 1.35 15.73
N ALA A 178 -3.95 0.62 15.58
CA ALA A 178 -3.86 -0.72 15.03
C ALA A 178 -4.78 -1.74 15.73
N ALA A 179 -4.87 -1.65 17.05
CA ALA A 179 -5.65 -2.60 17.84
C ALA A 179 -7.15 -2.49 17.52
N ASP A 180 -7.66 -1.28 17.32
CA ASP A 180 -9.07 -1.06 16.99
C ASP A 180 -9.41 -1.54 15.58
N MET A 181 -8.50 -1.30 14.63
CA MET A 181 -8.59 -1.85 13.27
C MET A 181 -8.69 -3.39 13.33
N LEU A 182 -7.74 -4.05 13.97
CA LEU A 182 -7.64 -5.52 13.99
C LEU A 182 -8.75 -6.19 14.81
N ARG A 183 -9.28 -5.53 15.85
CA ARG A 183 -10.47 -6.02 16.58
C ARG A 183 -11.74 -5.97 15.76
N ARG A 184 -11.90 -4.93 14.93
CA ARG A 184 -13.09 -4.72 14.08
C ARG A 184 -13.03 -5.43 12.74
N LEU A 185 -11.83 -5.84 12.32
CA LEU A 185 -11.58 -6.47 11.03
C LEU A 185 -12.49 -7.69 10.82
N ASN A 186 -13.29 -7.66 9.76
CA ASN A 186 -14.26 -8.69 9.43
C ASN A 186 -13.59 -9.85 8.65
N PRO A 187 -13.39 -11.03 9.28
CA PRO A 187 -12.77 -12.16 8.59
C PRO A 187 -13.67 -12.76 7.51
N ALA A 188 -15.00 -12.55 7.56
CA ALA A 188 -15.90 -13.03 6.52
C ALA A 188 -15.67 -12.31 5.19
N ARG A 189 -15.40 -10.99 5.23
CA ARG A 189 -14.98 -10.23 4.05
C ARG A 189 -13.67 -10.77 3.48
N ILE A 190 -12.66 -10.97 4.32
CA ILE A 190 -11.33 -11.45 3.88
C ILE A 190 -11.45 -12.84 3.27
N ALA A 191 -12.25 -13.74 3.85
CA ALA A 191 -12.54 -15.05 3.30
C ALA A 191 -13.24 -14.96 1.93
N ARG A 192 -14.18 -14.03 1.76
CA ARG A 192 -14.93 -13.84 0.50
C ARG A 192 -14.07 -13.24 -0.61
N GLU A 193 -13.39 -12.13 -0.34
CA GLU A 193 -12.61 -11.39 -1.34
C GLU A 193 -11.22 -12.01 -1.55
N GLY A 194 -10.73 -12.75 -0.55
CA GLY A 194 -9.41 -13.36 -0.53
C GLY A 194 -8.31 -12.41 -0.06
N TYR A 195 -8.50 -11.09 -0.23
CA TYR A 195 -7.55 -10.03 0.09
C TYR A 195 -8.30 -8.77 0.57
N MET A 196 -7.73 -8.06 1.53
CA MET A 196 -8.20 -6.74 1.95
C MET A 196 -7.00 -5.90 2.41
N ASN A 197 -6.85 -4.70 1.86
CA ASN A 197 -5.96 -3.71 2.44
C ASN A 197 -6.53 -3.24 3.79
N LEU A 198 -5.70 -3.12 4.82
CA LEU A 198 -6.14 -2.70 6.15
C LEU A 198 -6.49 -1.21 6.18
N ARG A 199 -6.01 -0.42 5.23
CA ARG A 199 -6.42 0.97 5.06
C ARG A 199 -7.57 1.06 4.06
N CYS A 200 -8.59 1.83 4.42
CA CYS A 200 -9.70 2.16 3.54
C CYS A 200 -9.52 3.54 2.89
N GLY A 201 -8.88 4.48 3.59
CA GLY A 201 -8.56 5.80 3.06
C GLY A 201 -7.78 5.76 1.76
N TRP A 202 -8.20 6.51 0.73
CA TRP A 202 -7.59 6.46 -0.60
C TRP A 202 -6.19 7.09 -0.72
N GLY A 203 -5.85 8.06 0.14
CA GLY A 203 -4.63 8.87 -0.01
C GLY A 203 -3.52 8.47 0.96
N PRO A 204 -2.29 8.14 0.52
CA PRO A 204 -1.87 7.97 -0.87
C PRO A 204 -2.24 6.59 -1.42
N GLY A 205 -2.27 6.48 -2.75
CA GLY A 205 -2.32 5.18 -3.43
C GLY A 205 -3.53 4.92 -4.34
N CYS A 206 -4.65 5.63 -4.16
CA CYS A 206 -5.84 5.51 -4.99
C CYS A 206 -6.33 6.87 -5.54
N PRO A 207 -7.07 6.88 -6.67
CA PRO A 207 -7.33 5.74 -7.58
C PRO A 207 -6.24 5.53 -8.64
N ASP A 208 -5.29 6.46 -8.74
CA ASP A 208 -4.33 6.57 -9.85
C ASP A 208 -2.96 6.98 -9.29
N TRP A 209 -2.17 6.00 -8.85
CA TRP A 209 -0.96 6.25 -8.07
C TRP A 209 0.32 6.01 -8.86
N MET A 210 0.72 4.76 -9.08
CA MET A 210 2.01 4.48 -9.74
C MET A 210 1.83 4.21 -11.23
N HIS A 211 2.68 4.82 -12.04
CA HIS A 211 2.73 4.63 -13.48
C HIS A 211 4.06 3.97 -13.86
N PRO A 212 4.11 2.64 -14.05
CA PRO A 212 5.36 1.96 -14.40
C PRO A 212 6.08 2.51 -15.64
N GLY A 213 5.36 3.17 -16.56
CA GLY A 213 5.91 3.84 -17.74
C GLY A 213 6.51 5.24 -17.48
N ALA A 214 6.43 5.77 -16.26
CA ALA A 214 6.99 7.08 -15.94
C ALA A 214 8.52 7.10 -16.05
N LEU A 215 9.04 8.16 -16.68
CA LEU A 215 10.48 8.35 -16.89
C LEU A 215 11.07 9.45 -16.00
N GLU A 216 10.22 10.32 -15.48
CA GLU A 216 10.64 11.44 -14.63
C GLU A 216 10.62 11.01 -13.17
N GLU A 217 11.68 11.34 -12.43
CA GLU A 217 11.75 11.05 -11.00
C GLU A 217 10.77 11.94 -10.24
N ASN A 218 9.98 11.32 -9.37
CA ASN A 218 9.11 12.00 -8.44
C ASN A 218 9.59 11.73 -7.01
N SER A 219 9.85 12.78 -6.23
CA SER A 219 10.34 12.65 -4.84
C SER A 219 9.36 11.91 -3.93
N GLU A 220 8.06 11.92 -4.25
CA GLU A 220 7.01 11.21 -3.51
C GLU A 220 6.90 9.73 -3.94
N LYS A 221 7.38 9.39 -5.14
CA LYS A 221 7.25 8.06 -5.79
C LYS A 221 8.59 7.59 -6.36
N GLN A 222 9.62 7.50 -5.51
CA GLN A 222 11.01 7.28 -5.91
C GLN A 222 11.25 5.95 -6.65
N GLU A 223 10.37 4.97 -6.45
CA GLU A 223 10.34 3.65 -7.04
C GLU A 223 9.65 3.60 -8.42
N GLU A 224 8.89 4.63 -8.80
CA GLU A 224 8.02 4.61 -9.97
C GLU A 224 8.78 4.35 -11.27
N THR A 225 9.92 5.00 -11.46
CA THR A 225 10.80 4.83 -12.64
C THR A 225 11.47 3.45 -12.71
N MET A 226 11.47 2.70 -11.59
CA MET A 226 12.03 1.36 -11.50
C MET A 226 10.97 0.26 -11.68
N LEU A 227 9.68 0.62 -11.69
CA LEU A 227 8.58 -0.35 -11.70
C LEU A 227 8.51 -1.14 -13.00
N ALA A 228 8.65 -0.55 -14.19
CA ALA A 228 8.58 -1.33 -15.44
C ALA A 228 9.65 -2.42 -15.51
N ARG A 229 10.88 -2.12 -15.10
CA ARG A 229 11.97 -3.11 -15.03
C ARG A 229 11.65 -4.17 -13.98
N SER A 230 11.29 -3.74 -12.76
CA SER A 230 10.99 -4.67 -11.66
C SER A 230 9.81 -5.58 -12.01
N TRP A 231 8.80 -5.05 -12.71
CA TRP A 231 7.65 -5.80 -13.20
C TRP A 231 8.06 -6.90 -14.16
N GLY A 232 8.89 -6.60 -15.17
CA GLY A 232 9.38 -7.60 -16.11
C GLY A 232 10.21 -8.71 -15.44
N GLU A 233 10.82 -8.42 -14.29
CA GLU A 233 11.53 -9.41 -13.48
C GLU A 233 10.57 -10.19 -12.55
N ILE A 234 9.55 -9.57 -11.95
CA ILE A 234 8.65 -10.21 -10.97
C ILE A 234 7.50 -10.97 -11.66
N PHE A 235 6.95 -10.42 -12.75
CA PHE A 235 5.83 -10.96 -13.52
C PHE A 235 6.20 -11.08 -15.01
N PRO A 236 7.16 -11.95 -15.37
CA PRO A 236 7.76 -11.97 -16.72
C PRO A 236 6.78 -12.33 -17.85
N ASP A 237 5.65 -12.97 -17.53
CA ASP A 237 4.61 -13.35 -18.51
C ASP A 237 3.48 -12.30 -18.63
N ASP A 238 3.46 -11.29 -17.75
CA ASP A 238 2.37 -10.32 -17.68
C ASP A 238 2.78 -8.99 -18.32
N PRO A 239 1.88 -8.33 -19.08
CA PRO A 239 2.18 -7.01 -19.62
C PRO A 239 2.39 -6.01 -18.47
N VAL A 240 3.33 -5.08 -18.66
CA VAL A 240 3.52 -3.95 -17.74
C VAL A 240 2.22 -3.13 -17.73
N PRO A 241 1.61 -2.88 -16.56
CA PRO A 241 0.37 -2.13 -16.47
C PRO A 241 0.62 -0.63 -16.62
N ASP A 242 -0.40 0.09 -17.09
CA ASP A 242 -0.36 1.55 -17.19
C ASP A 242 -0.38 2.21 -15.81
N VAL A 243 -1.14 1.62 -14.87
CA VAL A 243 -1.36 2.13 -13.51
C VAL A 243 -1.33 0.98 -12.50
N LEU A 244 -0.71 1.21 -11.35
CA LEU A 244 -0.85 0.43 -10.12
C LEU A 244 -1.43 1.30 -9.02
N ALA A 245 -2.52 0.86 -8.40
CA ALA A 245 -3.20 1.66 -7.38
C ALA A 245 -3.91 0.80 -6.32
N GLN A 246 -3.69 1.14 -5.07
CA GLN A 246 -4.37 0.65 -3.87
C GLN A 246 -4.03 1.59 -2.71
N PRO A 247 -4.75 1.59 -1.58
CA PRO A 247 -4.28 2.32 -0.40
C PRO A 247 -2.84 1.90 0.00
N CYS A 248 -2.03 2.86 0.44
CA CYS A 248 -0.60 2.67 0.71
C CYS A 248 -0.25 1.64 1.79
N CYS A 249 1.07 1.54 2.02
CA CYS A 249 1.67 1.20 3.30
C CYS A 249 1.75 -0.30 3.61
N ALA A 250 1.56 -1.16 2.61
CA ALA A 250 1.80 -2.60 2.71
C ALA A 250 1.12 -3.33 3.89
N GLN A 251 0.05 -2.77 4.46
CA GLN A 251 -0.72 -3.41 5.53
C GLN A 251 -1.98 -4.05 4.96
N PHE A 252 -2.10 -5.37 5.06
CA PHE A 252 -3.19 -6.10 4.42
C PHE A 252 -3.50 -7.42 5.14
N ALA A 253 -4.69 -7.95 4.92
CA ALA A 253 -5.10 -9.26 5.37
C ALA A 253 -5.49 -10.16 4.19
N VAL A 254 -5.13 -11.44 4.30
CA VAL A 254 -5.33 -12.44 3.25
C VAL A 254 -5.94 -13.69 3.87
N SER A 255 -6.87 -14.30 3.14
CA SER A 255 -7.40 -15.61 3.52
C SER A 255 -6.38 -16.72 3.27
N ARG A 256 -6.47 -17.78 4.06
CA ARG A 256 -5.72 -19.03 3.83
C ARG A 256 -5.88 -19.53 2.40
N GLU A 257 -7.12 -19.62 1.96
CA GLU A 257 -7.49 -20.18 0.66
C GLU A 257 -6.86 -19.36 -0.47
N ARG A 258 -6.80 -18.03 -0.32
CA ARG A 258 -6.16 -17.17 -1.31
C ARG A 258 -4.65 -17.37 -1.35
N ILE A 259 -3.97 -17.47 -0.21
CA ILE A 259 -2.52 -17.79 -0.18
C ILE A 259 -2.28 -19.16 -0.84
N LEU A 260 -3.06 -20.18 -0.47
CA LEU A 260 -2.92 -21.55 -0.99
C LEU A 260 -3.24 -21.69 -2.49
N SER A 261 -4.02 -20.75 -3.05
CA SER A 261 -4.28 -20.70 -4.50
C SER A 261 -3.03 -20.38 -5.33
N ILE A 262 -1.99 -19.82 -4.68
CA ILE A 262 -0.72 -19.45 -5.29
C ILE A 262 0.34 -20.47 -4.88
N PRO A 263 0.94 -21.25 -5.81
CA PRO A 263 1.93 -22.26 -5.44
C PRO A 263 3.07 -21.67 -4.60
N LYS A 264 3.45 -22.37 -3.52
CA LYS A 264 4.57 -22.00 -2.62
C LYS A 264 5.84 -21.55 -3.35
N ALA A 265 6.18 -22.21 -4.46
CA ALA A 265 7.34 -21.87 -5.29
C ALA A 265 7.32 -20.43 -5.84
N ARG A 266 6.13 -19.85 -6.03
CA ARG A 266 5.97 -18.45 -6.48
C ARG A 266 6.35 -17.46 -5.37
N PHE A 267 5.99 -17.72 -4.13
CA PHE A 267 6.46 -16.90 -3.00
C PHE A 267 7.98 -17.03 -2.80
N VAL A 268 8.56 -18.22 -3.02
CA VAL A 268 10.02 -18.40 -3.03
C VAL A 268 10.66 -17.56 -4.13
N TYR A 269 10.08 -17.58 -5.34
CA TYR A 269 10.56 -16.76 -6.46
C TYR A 269 10.57 -15.26 -6.13
N TYR A 270 9.48 -14.76 -5.53
CA TYR A 270 9.38 -13.38 -5.07
C TYR A 270 10.45 -13.03 -4.03
N ARG A 271 10.65 -13.90 -3.03
CA ARG A 271 11.67 -13.68 -2.00
C ARG A 271 13.06 -13.67 -2.59
N ASP A 272 13.33 -14.58 -3.53
CA ASP A 272 14.60 -14.66 -4.21
C ASP A 272 14.86 -13.42 -5.09
N TRP A 273 13.83 -12.81 -5.69
CA TRP A 273 13.95 -11.52 -6.37
C TRP A 273 14.39 -10.43 -5.40
N VAL A 274 13.73 -10.33 -4.23
CA VAL A 274 14.11 -9.35 -3.18
C VAL A 274 15.55 -9.58 -2.73
N LEU A 275 16.01 -10.83 -2.58
CA LEU A 275 17.40 -11.11 -2.18
C LEU A 275 18.43 -10.75 -3.24
N ARG A 276 18.10 -10.96 -4.53
CA ARG A 276 19.05 -10.85 -5.65
C ARG A 276 19.09 -9.48 -6.32
N THR A 277 18.02 -8.69 -6.22
CA THR A 277 17.95 -7.38 -6.86
C THR A 277 19.04 -6.43 -6.36
N GLU A 278 19.63 -5.68 -7.28
CA GLU A 278 20.63 -4.64 -7.00
C GLU A 278 20.00 -3.36 -6.43
N LEU A 279 18.67 -3.25 -6.43
CA LEU A 279 17.95 -2.16 -5.79
C LEU A 279 18.29 -2.09 -4.30
N SER A 280 18.33 -0.86 -3.77
CA SER A 280 18.50 -0.66 -2.33
C SER A 280 17.37 -1.32 -1.55
N ASP A 281 17.61 -1.58 -0.27
CA ASP A 281 16.59 -2.07 0.68
C ASP A 281 15.29 -1.25 0.56
N TYR A 282 15.43 0.07 0.75
CA TYR A 282 14.37 1.07 0.64
C TYR A 282 13.57 0.98 -0.69
N ILE A 283 14.24 0.99 -1.85
CA ILE A 283 13.53 0.96 -3.14
C ILE A 283 12.89 -0.40 -3.40
N SER A 284 13.58 -1.50 -3.05
CA SER A 284 13.01 -2.84 -3.22
C SER A 284 11.77 -3.08 -2.35
N GLY A 285 11.72 -2.51 -1.13
CA GLY A 285 10.54 -2.51 -0.28
C GLY A 285 9.39 -1.72 -0.92
N ARG A 286 9.66 -0.47 -1.35
CA ARG A 286 8.66 0.40 -1.98
C ARG A 286 8.08 -0.15 -3.29
N VAL A 287 8.88 -0.84 -4.10
CA VAL A 287 8.37 -1.56 -5.28
C VAL A 287 7.25 -2.53 -4.89
N TRP A 288 7.40 -3.24 -3.76
CA TRP A 288 6.43 -4.23 -3.30
C TRP A 288 5.18 -3.64 -2.65
N GLU A 289 5.24 -2.41 -2.14
CA GLU A 289 4.11 -1.72 -1.50
C GLU A 289 2.85 -1.74 -2.37
N TYR A 290 3.01 -1.58 -3.69
CA TYR A 290 1.92 -1.59 -4.68
C TYR A 290 1.85 -2.87 -5.51
N LEU A 291 2.36 -4.01 -5.00
CA LEU A 291 2.27 -5.31 -5.68
C LEU A 291 1.45 -6.36 -4.91
N TRP A 292 1.19 -6.15 -3.62
CA TRP A 292 0.46 -7.13 -2.81
C TRP A 292 -0.96 -7.41 -3.34
N HIS A 293 -1.70 -6.37 -3.72
CA HIS A 293 -3.01 -6.54 -4.32
C HIS A 293 -2.90 -7.30 -5.65
N VAL A 294 -1.93 -6.98 -6.53
CA VAL A 294 -1.70 -7.73 -7.77
C VAL A 294 -1.47 -9.21 -7.50
N VAL A 295 -0.62 -9.54 -6.52
CA VAL A 295 -0.32 -10.93 -6.14
C VAL A 295 -1.57 -11.66 -5.70
N PHE A 296 -2.41 -11.03 -4.88
CA PHE A 296 -3.55 -11.69 -4.25
C PHE A 296 -4.89 -11.48 -4.94
N THR A 297 -5.04 -10.56 -5.90
CA THR A 297 -6.30 -10.30 -6.62
C THR A 297 -6.15 -10.49 -8.14
N GLY A 298 -4.93 -10.33 -8.67
CA GLY A 298 -4.67 -10.29 -10.11
C GLY A 298 -5.04 -8.97 -10.78
N GLU A 299 -5.57 -8.01 -10.02
CA GLU A 299 -5.96 -6.69 -10.48
C GLU A 299 -4.83 -5.69 -10.24
N ASN A 300 -4.63 -4.77 -11.19
CA ASN A 300 -3.64 -3.70 -11.09
C ASN A 300 -4.16 -2.50 -10.28
N VAL A 301 -5.48 -2.40 -10.10
CA VAL A 301 -6.14 -1.33 -9.36
C VAL A 301 -7.10 -1.96 -8.35
N ALA A 302 -6.79 -1.83 -7.06
CA ALA A 302 -7.59 -2.32 -5.94
C ALA A 302 -8.01 -1.15 -5.05
N CYS A 303 -8.88 -0.29 -5.58
CA CYS A 303 -9.40 0.91 -4.92
C CYS A 303 -10.90 0.79 -4.66
N PRO A 304 -11.34 -0.02 -3.66
CA PRO A 304 -12.74 -0.06 -3.29
C PRO A 304 -13.19 1.32 -2.79
N LYS A 305 -14.48 1.65 -2.96
CA LYS A 305 -15.05 2.86 -2.34
C LYS A 305 -14.79 2.83 -0.83
N GLU A 306 -14.36 3.96 -0.27
CA GLU A 306 -13.97 4.06 1.14
C GLU A 306 -15.13 3.61 2.06
N HIS A 307 -16.36 4.09 1.83
CA HIS A 307 -17.54 3.72 2.63
C HIS A 307 -17.86 2.21 2.57
N VAL A 308 -17.69 1.57 1.41
CA VAL A 308 -17.83 0.11 1.25
C VAL A 308 -16.75 -0.61 2.04
N CYS A 309 -15.51 -0.12 1.99
CA CYS A 309 -14.40 -0.70 2.72
C CYS A 309 -14.62 -0.63 4.24
N PHE A 310 -15.07 0.51 4.75
CA PHE A 310 -15.39 0.67 6.17
C PHE A 310 -16.56 -0.21 6.61
N CYS A 311 -17.62 -0.28 5.82
CA CYS A 311 -18.81 -1.04 6.17
C CYS A 311 -18.53 -2.54 6.21
N ASP A 312 -17.99 -3.09 5.12
CA ASP A 312 -17.76 -4.53 5.01
C ASP A 312 -16.58 -5.00 5.85
N GLY A 313 -15.51 -4.19 5.87
CA GLY A 313 -14.25 -4.52 6.53
C GLY A 313 -14.25 -4.31 8.04
N TYR A 314 -14.92 -3.25 8.50
CA TYR A 314 -14.84 -2.82 9.90
C TYR A 314 -16.19 -2.64 10.58
N GLY A 315 -17.29 -2.83 9.86
CA GLY A 315 -18.63 -2.67 10.40
C GLY A 315 -19.04 -1.22 10.64
N ILE A 316 -18.48 -0.28 9.88
CA ILE A 316 -18.84 1.14 9.95
C ILE A 316 -19.58 1.50 8.65
N CYS A 317 -20.91 1.45 8.68
CA CYS A 317 -21.74 1.63 7.48
C CYS A 317 -22.38 3.02 7.49
N PHE A 318 -21.95 3.87 6.55
CA PHE A 318 -22.37 5.27 6.49
C PHE A 318 -23.76 5.46 5.89
N GLY A 319 -24.33 4.43 5.27
CA GLY A 319 -25.64 4.44 4.64
C GLY A 319 -25.61 4.75 3.15
N GLY A 320 -24.41 4.84 2.56
CA GLY A 320 -24.21 5.32 1.20
C GLY A 320 -22.95 6.15 1.05
N ASP A 321 -22.64 6.45 -0.21
CA ASP A 321 -21.53 7.30 -0.59
C ASP A 321 -21.78 8.76 -0.16
N ASP A 322 -23.00 9.26 -0.38
CA ASP A 322 -23.38 10.65 -0.05
C ASP A 322 -23.22 10.96 1.45
N GLU A 323 -23.70 10.07 2.32
CA GLU A 323 -23.54 10.22 3.77
C GLU A 323 -22.09 10.13 4.22
N TYR A 324 -21.28 9.32 3.54
CA TYR A 324 -19.84 9.25 3.80
C TYR A 324 -19.12 10.51 3.34
N GLN A 325 -19.47 11.08 2.19
CA GLN A 325 -18.90 12.34 1.72
C GLN A 325 -19.25 13.49 2.67
N GLU A 326 -20.45 13.51 3.25
CA GLU A 326 -20.80 14.51 4.27
C GLU A 326 -19.95 14.36 5.53
N TYR A 327 -19.74 13.13 5.99
CA TYR A 327 -18.82 12.85 7.10
C TYR A 327 -17.39 13.33 6.79
N ARG A 328 -16.89 13.09 5.58
CA ARG A 328 -15.57 13.55 5.13
C ARG A 328 -15.47 15.07 5.05
N ASN A 329 -16.53 15.74 4.58
CA ASN A 329 -16.60 17.20 4.56
C ASN A 329 -16.53 17.79 5.97
N LEU A 330 -17.17 17.16 6.95
CA LEU A 330 -17.08 17.56 8.35
C LEU A 330 -15.66 17.37 8.90
N GLN A 331 -14.98 16.26 8.57
CA GLN A 331 -13.57 16.06 8.93
C GLN A 331 -12.67 17.15 8.35
N GLY A 332 -12.87 17.51 7.07
CA GLY A 332 -12.14 18.59 6.42
C GLY A 332 -12.34 19.94 7.11
N GLN A 333 -13.60 20.30 7.39
CA GLN A 333 -13.93 21.53 8.13
C GLN A 333 -13.31 21.58 9.52
N LYS A 334 -13.29 20.45 10.24
CA LYS A 334 -12.60 20.35 11.53
C LYS A 334 -11.10 20.64 11.36
N GLY A 335 -10.45 19.99 10.38
CA GLY A 335 -9.02 20.19 10.11
C GLY A 335 -8.66 21.63 9.76
N ASP A 336 -9.50 22.31 8.96
CA ASP A 336 -9.32 23.72 8.62
C ASP A 336 -9.41 24.62 9.88
N LEU A 337 -10.39 24.36 10.76
CA LEU A 337 -10.55 25.10 12.01
C LEU A 337 -9.39 24.84 12.99
N GLU A 338 -8.92 23.60 13.09
CA GLU A 338 -7.76 23.24 13.90
C GLU A 338 -6.48 23.93 13.39
N GLN A 339 -6.29 23.99 12.07
CA GLN A 339 -5.19 24.73 11.48
C GLN A 339 -5.29 26.22 11.81
N GLU A 340 -6.46 26.82 11.67
CA GLU A 340 -6.69 28.23 12.01
C GLU A 340 -6.42 28.50 13.49
N PHE A 341 -6.86 27.61 14.38
CA PHE A 341 -6.60 27.69 15.81
C PHE A 341 -5.11 27.60 16.14
N ASN A 342 -4.40 26.67 15.52
CA ASN A 342 -2.96 26.50 15.72
C ASN A 342 -2.15 27.72 15.25
N LEU A 343 -2.56 28.33 14.13
CA LEU A 343 -1.96 29.59 13.65
C LEU A 343 -2.21 30.74 14.63
N TRP A 344 -3.46 30.90 15.10
CA TRP A 344 -3.81 31.90 16.10
C TRP A 344 -3.01 31.72 17.39
N GLU A 345 -2.89 30.48 17.88
CA GLU A 345 -2.11 30.15 19.09
C GLU A 345 -0.62 30.41 18.88
N GLY A 346 -0.10 30.16 17.67
CA GLY A 346 1.25 30.52 17.26
C GLY A 346 1.52 32.02 17.39
N ASP A 347 0.68 32.84 16.76
CA ASP A 347 0.80 34.30 16.79
C ASP A 347 0.67 34.86 18.22
N ALA A 348 -0.28 34.35 19.00
CA ALA A 348 -0.47 34.75 20.40
C ALA A 348 0.78 34.45 21.25
N ARG A 349 1.42 33.29 21.05
CA ARG A 349 2.67 32.91 21.74
C ARG A 349 3.83 33.83 21.37
N VAL A 350 3.95 34.22 20.10
CA VAL A 350 5.01 35.16 19.66
C VAL A 350 4.85 36.52 20.36
N ILE A 351 3.63 37.04 20.45
CA ILE A 351 3.36 38.33 21.11
C ILE A 351 3.69 38.26 22.61
N GLU A 352 3.26 37.22 23.31
CA GLU A 352 3.56 37.07 24.73
C GLU A 352 5.06 36.88 25.00
N ALA A 353 5.79 36.19 24.10
CA ALA A 353 7.24 36.07 24.19
C ALA A 353 7.94 37.43 24.04
N GLU A 354 7.57 38.21 23.02
CA GLU A 354 8.12 39.56 22.77
C GLU A 354 7.78 40.56 23.91
N ARG A 355 6.60 40.40 24.51
CA ARG A 355 6.18 41.14 25.71
C ARG A 355 7.09 40.83 26.90
N PHE A 356 7.44 39.56 27.08
CA PHE A 356 8.28 39.10 28.19
C PHE A 356 9.75 39.50 28.02
N SER A 357 10.29 39.45 26.80
CA SER A 357 11.67 39.86 26.49
C SER A 357 11.87 41.38 26.50
N GLY A 358 10.78 42.16 26.51
CA GLY A 358 10.83 43.63 26.46
C GLY A 358 11.27 44.18 25.10
N SER A 359 11.25 43.35 24.05
CA SER A 359 11.60 43.70 22.66
C SER A 359 10.39 44.15 21.84
N LEU A 360 9.19 44.13 22.42
CA LEU A 360 7.96 44.60 21.80
C LEU A 360 8.06 46.10 21.48
N SER A 361 8.26 46.40 20.20
CA SER A 361 8.46 47.74 19.65
C SER A 361 7.35 48.08 18.66
N GLU A 362 7.06 49.37 18.44
CA GLU A 362 6.16 49.82 17.36
C GLU A 362 6.64 49.39 15.96
N THR A 363 7.91 49.00 15.82
CA THR A 363 8.49 48.47 14.57
C THR A 363 8.35 46.95 14.41
N SER A 364 7.85 46.26 15.43
CA SER A 364 7.57 44.82 15.35
C SER A 364 6.30 44.66 14.50
N HIS A 365 6.44 44.33 13.22
CA HIS A 365 5.34 44.08 12.28
C HIS A 365 4.58 42.78 12.61
N LEU A 366 4.06 42.67 13.84
CA LEU A 366 3.34 41.50 14.34
C LEU A 366 1.84 41.70 14.13
N SER A 367 1.18 40.72 13.51
CA SER A 367 -0.27 40.61 13.47
C SER A 367 -0.78 40.30 14.88
N ILE A 368 -1.61 41.19 15.45
CA ILE A 368 -2.26 40.93 16.73
C ILE A 368 -3.47 40.03 16.47
N PRO A 369 -3.54 38.83 17.07
CA PRO A 369 -4.69 37.97 16.93
C PRO A 369 -5.94 38.61 17.55
N ASP A 370 -7.10 38.40 16.93
CA ASP A 370 -8.38 38.92 17.43
C ASP A 370 -8.71 38.29 18.79
N PRO A 371 -8.95 39.10 19.86
CA PRO A 371 -9.31 38.58 21.16
C PRO A 371 -10.64 37.80 21.14
N GLY A 372 -10.66 36.61 21.75
CA GLY A 372 -11.84 35.76 21.85
C GLY A 372 -12.09 34.84 20.66
N LYS A 373 -11.28 34.95 19.60
CA LYS A 373 -11.35 34.07 18.42
C LYS A 373 -10.96 32.62 18.76
N ASP A 374 -10.07 32.42 19.72
CA ASP A 374 -9.73 31.10 20.28
C ASP A 374 -10.95 30.37 20.83
N VAL A 375 -11.78 31.06 21.60
CA VAL A 375 -13.00 30.49 22.18
C VAL A 375 -14.01 30.13 21.08
N GLU A 376 -14.16 31.00 20.07
CA GLU A 376 -15.05 30.74 18.93
C GLU A 376 -14.59 29.51 18.10
N LEU A 377 -13.29 29.41 17.83
CA LEU A 377 -12.72 28.28 17.09
C LEU A 377 -12.90 26.97 17.87
N LEU A 378 -12.60 26.97 19.17
CA LEU A 378 -12.77 25.79 20.02
C LEU A 378 -14.23 25.34 20.13
N ASP A 379 -15.19 26.27 20.23
CA ASP A 379 -16.62 25.95 20.24
C ASP A 379 -17.06 25.29 18.92
N LYS A 380 -16.61 25.83 17.78
CA LYS A 380 -16.87 25.24 16.46
C LYS A 380 -16.25 23.86 16.30
N ILE A 381 -14.99 23.69 16.69
CA ILE A 381 -14.29 22.39 16.65
C ILE A 381 -15.06 21.37 17.48
N SER A 382 -15.40 21.71 18.73
CA SER A 382 -16.14 20.80 19.62
C SER A 382 -17.53 20.44 19.06
N GLY A 383 -18.22 21.40 18.43
CA GLY A 383 -19.49 21.14 17.75
C GLY A 383 -19.37 20.13 16.61
N ILE A 384 -18.34 20.26 15.77
CA ILE A 384 -18.09 19.30 14.68
C ILE A 384 -17.66 17.94 15.22
N GLU A 385 -16.85 17.88 16.28
CA GLU A 385 -16.46 16.62 16.93
C GLU A 385 -17.67 15.83 17.43
N GLN A 386 -18.65 16.51 18.02
CA GLN A 386 -19.89 15.85 18.44
C GLN A 386 -20.65 15.26 17.25
N LEU A 387 -20.77 16.00 16.14
CA LEU A 387 -21.43 15.51 14.92
C LEU A 387 -20.71 14.31 14.30
N LEU A 388 -19.37 14.34 14.26
CA LEU A 388 -18.54 13.24 13.78
C LEU A 388 -18.75 11.99 14.67
N SER A 389 -18.74 12.16 15.99
CA SER A 389 -18.96 11.09 16.97
C SER A 389 -20.35 10.46 16.85
N ASP A 390 -21.39 11.28 16.72
CA ASP A 390 -22.77 10.82 16.54
C ASP A 390 -22.91 10.04 15.20
N THR A 391 -22.27 10.53 14.15
CA THR A 391 -22.25 9.88 12.83
C THR A 391 -21.58 8.51 12.90
N LEU A 392 -20.40 8.41 13.52
CA LEU A 392 -19.68 7.14 13.70
C LEU A 392 -20.46 6.15 14.58
N THR A 393 -21.12 6.62 15.63
CA THR A 393 -21.97 5.79 16.49
C THR A 393 -23.13 5.19 15.69
N ASN A 394 -23.82 6.00 14.90
CA ASN A 394 -24.92 5.54 14.05
C ASN A 394 -24.42 4.61 12.93
N ALA A 395 -23.26 4.89 12.34
CA ALA A 395 -22.64 4.04 11.32
C ALA A 395 -22.22 2.68 11.87
N THR A 396 -21.64 2.65 13.08
CA THR A 396 -21.30 1.41 13.80
C THR A 396 -22.54 0.58 14.06
N LYS A 397 -23.60 1.19 14.61
CA LYS A 397 -24.86 0.50 14.88
C LYS A 397 -25.51 -0.08 13.62
N ARG A 398 -25.45 0.64 12.50
CA ARG A 398 -25.92 0.10 11.20
C ARG A 398 -25.08 -1.10 10.75
N GLY A 399 -23.77 -1.05 10.94
CA GLY A 399 -22.88 -2.15 10.59
C GLY A 399 -23.00 -3.38 11.49
N GLU A 400 -23.72 -3.33 12.62
CA GLU A 400 -24.03 -4.54 13.39
C GLU A 400 -25.06 -5.44 12.70
N ASP A 401 -25.81 -4.93 11.71
CA ASP A 401 -26.80 -5.68 10.94
C ASP A 401 -26.20 -6.20 9.61
N PRO A 402 -26.07 -7.53 9.41
CA PRO A 402 -25.59 -8.13 8.18
C PRO A 402 -26.37 -7.72 6.92
N LYS A 403 -27.68 -7.47 7.06
CA LYS A 403 -28.54 -7.01 5.97
C LYS A 403 -28.21 -5.59 5.56
N MET A 404 -27.90 -4.72 6.52
CA MET A 404 -27.52 -3.35 6.24
C MET A 404 -26.13 -3.29 5.61
N ARG A 405 -25.18 -4.13 6.05
CA ARG A 405 -23.90 -4.28 5.33
C ARG A 405 -24.11 -4.72 3.89
N ALA A 406 -24.99 -5.69 3.68
CA ALA A 406 -25.29 -6.16 2.34
C ALA A 406 -25.86 -5.06 1.43
N LEU A 407 -26.76 -4.25 1.98
CA LEU A 407 -27.36 -3.12 1.28
C LEU A 407 -26.32 -2.08 0.87
N GLU A 408 -25.42 -1.69 1.78
CA GLU A 408 -24.33 -0.74 1.50
C GLU A 408 -23.43 -1.23 0.35
N LEU A 409 -23.22 -2.54 0.29
CA LEU A 409 -22.40 -3.20 -0.72
C LEU A 409 -23.13 -3.43 -2.05
N GLY A 410 -24.44 -3.21 -2.10
CA GLY A 410 -25.28 -3.60 -3.23
C GLY A 410 -25.33 -5.11 -3.46
N ARG A 411 -25.00 -5.93 -2.45
CA ARG A 411 -25.03 -7.40 -2.53
C ARG A 411 -26.42 -7.94 -2.12
N PRO A 412 -26.91 -9.03 -2.73
CA PRO A 412 -28.13 -9.68 -2.27
C PRO A 412 -27.94 -10.24 -0.85
N TRP A 413 -29.01 -10.23 -0.06
CA TRP A 413 -29.05 -10.80 1.29
C TRP A 413 -30.31 -11.64 1.48
N LYS A 414 -30.15 -12.78 2.15
CA LYS A 414 -31.23 -13.68 2.55
C LYS A 414 -31.19 -13.91 4.06
N GLU A 415 -32.34 -14.27 4.61
CA GLU A 415 -32.46 -14.60 6.03
C GLU A 415 -31.47 -15.71 6.41
N GLY A 416 -30.63 -15.42 7.43
CA GLY A 416 -29.56 -16.31 7.85
C GLY A 416 -28.19 -16.06 7.20
N ASP A 417 -28.08 -15.14 6.24
CA ASP A 417 -26.77 -14.71 5.71
C ASP A 417 -26.01 -13.85 6.74
N GLY A 418 -24.70 -14.08 6.83
CA GLY A 418 -23.79 -13.31 7.69
C GLY A 418 -23.25 -12.03 7.05
N PHE A 419 -22.20 -11.50 7.69
CA PHE A 419 -21.51 -10.28 7.29
C PHE A 419 -20.76 -10.40 5.95
#